data_AF-A0A523FT32-F1
#
_entry.id   AF-A0A523FT32-F1
#
_cell.length_a   1.000
_cell.length_b   1.000
_cell.length_c   1.000
_cell.angle_alpha   90.00
_cell.angle_beta   90.00
_cell.angle_gamma   90.00
#
_symmetry.space_group_name_H-M   'P 1'
#
loop_
_entity.id
_entity.type
_entity.pdbx_description
1 polymer ?
#
loop_
_entity_poly.entity_id
_entity_poly.type
_entity_poly.pdbx_seq_one_letter_code
_entity_poly.pdbx_strand_id
1 'polypeptide(L)'
;MTNKATAKTKAAKPAKRKLDFKPKQYVVYPAHGVGRIVGVEEQEVAGVSLEVFVVDFEKDKMTLRVPTAKAKKVGMRALSTPDAVKSALQTLKGRARIKRTMWSRRAQEYEAKINSGSLISIAEVVRDLHRAGGQQEQSYSERQLYEAALDRMAREVGAVEKLEDEEAVALVEEALQKVEAA
;
A
#
# COMPACT_ATOMS: atom_id res chain seq x y z
N MET A 1 -69.19 -5.91 -7.85
CA MET A 1 -68.00 -5.54 -8.66
C MET A 1 -67.33 -4.35 -7.99
N THR A 2 -66.18 -4.53 -7.33
CA THR A 2 -65.22 -3.44 -7.07
C THR A 2 -63.89 -4.07 -6.67
N ASN A 3 -62.97 -4.11 -7.63
CA ASN A 3 -61.67 -4.75 -7.55
C ASN A 3 -60.68 -3.81 -6.83
N LYS A 4 -60.10 -4.25 -5.70
CA LYS A 4 -59.10 -3.48 -4.95
C LYS A 4 -57.71 -3.77 -5.56
N ALA A 5 -57.30 -2.95 -6.52
CA ALA A 5 -55.98 -3.02 -7.13
C ALA A 5 -54.91 -2.58 -6.12
N THR A 6 -54.00 -3.49 -5.80
CA THR A 6 -52.79 -3.25 -5.00
C THR A 6 -51.77 -2.48 -5.84
N ALA A 7 -51.46 -1.25 -5.42
CA ALA A 7 -50.40 -0.46 -6.01
C ALA A 7 -49.03 -1.05 -5.62
N LYS A 8 -48.38 -1.70 -6.59
CA LYS A 8 -46.97 -2.12 -6.47
C LYS A 8 -46.07 -0.88 -6.51
N THR A 9 -45.51 -0.50 -5.37
CA THR A 9 -44.44 0.49 -5.28
C THR A 9 -43.19 -0.06 -5.96
N LYS A 10 -42.86 0.46 -7.15
CA LYS A 10 -41.59 0.18 -7.84
C LYS A 10 -40.45 0.80 -7.02
N ALA A 11 -39.59 -0.04 -6.44
CA ALA A 11 -38.34 0.40 -5.83
C ALA A 11 -37.50 1.14 -6.89
N ALA A 12 -37.17 2.39 -6.61
CA ALA A 12 -36.29 3.20 -7.43
C ALA A 12 -34.90 2.55 -7.46
N LYS A 13 -34.36 2.29 -8.66
CA LYS A 13 -32.94 1.90 -8.83
C LYS A 13 -32.07 2.96 -8.14
N PRO A 14 -31.19 2.61 -7.19
CA PRO A 14 -30.32 3.61 -6.59
C PRO A 14 -29.42 4.18 -7.68
N ALA A 15 -29.33 5.51 -7.75
CA ALA A 15 -28.43 6.22 -8.64
C ALA A 15 -27.00 5.69 -8.42
N LYS A 16 -26.31 5.33 -9.51
CA LYS A 16 -24.92 4.82 -9.46
C LYS A 16 -24.04 5.82 -8.71
N ARG A 17 -23.75 5.54 -7.44
CA ARG A 17 -22.78 6.30 -6.66
C ARG A 17 -21.41 6.13 -7.33
N LYS A 18 -20.71 7.23 -7.55
CA LYS A 18 -19.38 7.20 -8.15
C LYS A 18 -18.42 6.60 -7.12
N LEU A 19 -18.05 5.34 -7.32
CA LEU A 19 -17.07 4.66 -6.47
C LEU A 19 -15.71 5.34 -6.59
N ASP A 20 -14.99 5.42 -5.46
CA ASP A 20 -13.65 6.00 -5.41
C ASP A 20 -12.60 5.18 -6.19
N PHE A 21 -12.85 3.87 -6.34
CA PHE A 21 -11.97 2.93 -7.01
C PHE A 21 -12.76 2.00 -7.94
N LYS A 22 -12.08 1.44 -8.94
CA LYS A 22 -12.70 0.56 -9.93
C LYS A 22 -12.30 -0.91 -9.72
N PRO A 23 -13.17 -1.87 -10.07
CA PRO A 23 -12.78 -3.27 -10.17
C PRO A 23 -11.57 -3.47 -11.09
N LYS A 24 -10.75 -4.46 -10.78
CA LYS A 24 -9.48 -4.81 -11.45
C LYS A 24 -8.35 -3.78 -11.33
N GLN A 25 -8.57 -2.67 -10.63
CA GLN A 25 -7.56 -1.64 -10.37
C GLN A 25 -6.59 -2.09 -9.26
N TYR A 26 -5.31 -1.74 -9.40
CA TYR A 26 -4.32 -1.85 -8.33
C TYR A 26 -4.47 -0.70 -7.33
N VAL A 27 -4.45 -1.05 -6.05
CA VAL A 27 -4.56 -0.12 -4.93
C VAL A 27 -3.50 -0.43 -3.90
N VAL A 28 -3.13 0.58 -3.11
CA VAL A 28 -2.27 0.40 -1.95
C VAL A 28 -3.13 0.48 -0.71
N TYR A 29 -3.04 -0.53 0.14
CA TYR A 29 -3.64 -0.55 1.46
C TYR A 29 -2.53 -0.41 2.52
N PRO A 30 -2.67 0.52 3.48
CA PRO A 30 -1.71 0.69 4.56
C PRO A 30 -1.42 -0.64 5.28
N ALA A 31 -0.17 -0.86 5.67
CA ALA A 31 0.31 -2.11 6.29
C ALA A 31 0.28 -3.38 5.41
N HIS A 32 -0.48 -3.45 4.30
CA HIS A 32 -0.57 -4.61 3.39
C HIS A 32 -0.06 -4.35 1.96
N GLY A 33 0.36 -3.11 1.67
CA GLY A 33 1.01 -2.78 0.41
C GLY A 33 0.07 -2.86 -0.79
N VAL A 34 0.58 -3.29 -1.93
CA VAL A 34 -0.18 -3.35 -3.19
C VAL A 34 -1.12 -4.55 -3.19
N GLY A 35 -2.39 -4.29 -3.49
CA GLY A 35 -3.41 -5.29 -3.76
C GLY A 35 -4.20 -4.95 -5.01
N ARG A 36 -5.02 -5.90 -5.47
CA ARG A 36 -5.89 -5.73 -6.64
C ARG A 36 -7.35 -5.84 -6.24
N ILE A 37 -8.16 -4.87 -6.67
CA ILE A 37 -9.61 -4.97 -6.45
C ILE A 37 -10.16 -6.08 -7.34
N VAL A 38 -10.69 -7.13 -6.75
CA VAL A 38 -11.37 -8.22 -7.47
C VAL A 38 -12.75 -7.75 -7.93
N GLY A 39 -13.48 -7.07 -7.05
CA GLY A 39 -14.84 -6.61 -7.30
C GLY A 39 -15.41 -5.78 -6.17
N VAL A 40 -16.69 -5.47 -6.30
CA VAL A 40 -17.51 -4.80 -5.30
C VAL A 40 -18.65 -5.74 -4.96
N GLU A 41 -18.84 -6.02 -3.68
CA GLU A 41 -19.87 -6.93 -3.17
C GLU A 41 -20.77 -6.17 -2.19
N GLU A 42 -22.05 -6.56 -2.12
CA GLU A 42 -22.92 -6.18 -1.00
C GLU A 42 -22.87 -7.28 0.06
N GLN A 43 -22.56 -6.89 1.30
CA GLN A 43 -22.50 -7.78 2.45
C GLN A 43 -23.44 -7.28 3.54
N GLU A 44 -24.31 -8.17 4.02
CA GLU A 44 -25.19 -7.87 5.14
C GLU A 44 -24.45 -8.11 6.47
N VAL A 45 -24.31 -7.07 7.28
CA VAL A 45 -23.68 -7.13 8.60
C VAL A 45 -24.65 -6.54 9.63
N ALA A 46 -25.07 -7.35 10.60
CA ALA A 46 -26.01 -6.95 11.64
C ALA A 46 -27.33 -6.34 11.10
N GLY A 47 -27.86 -6.89 10.00
CA GLY A 47 -29.10 -6.41 9.36
C GLY A 47 -28.94 -5.14 8.51
N VAL A 48 -27.71 -4.68 8.28
CA VAL A 48 -27.38 -3.54 7.42
C VAL A 48 -26.60 -4.04 6.20
N SER A 49 -27.10 -3.76 4.99
CA SER A 49 -26.35 -4.02 3.75
C SER A 49 -25.25 -2.98 3.57
N LEU A 50 -24.02 -3.46 3.43
CA LEU A 50 -22.81 -2.66 3.24
C LEU A 50 -22.16 -3.05 1.91
N GLU A 51 -21.89 -2.05 1.09
CA GLU A 51 -21.08 -2.23 -0.12
C GLU A 51 -19.59 -2.24 0.26
N VAL A 52 -18.86 -3.27 -0.16
CA VAL A 52 -17.44 -3.50 0.18
C VAL A 52 -16.61 -3.72 -1.08
N PHE A 53 -15.40 -3.14 -1.10
CA PHE A 53 -14.35 -3.53 -2.03
C PHE A 53 -13.72 -4.84 -1.57
N VAL A 54 -13.63 -5.81 -2.48
CA VAL A 54 -12.86 -7.04 -2.27
C VAL A 54 -11.48 -6.82 -2.86
N VAL A 55 -10.46 -6.73 -2.01
CA VAL A 55 -9.07 -6.49 -2.40
C VAL A 55 -8.25 -7.75 -2.13
N ASP A 56 -7.62 -8.28 -3.16
CA ASP A 56 -6.75 -9.44 -3.08
C ASP A 56 -5.28 -9.02 -3.01
N PHE A 57 -4.55 -9.62 -2.08
CA PHE A 57 -3.12 -9.41 -1.86
C PHE A 57 -2.41 -10.74 -2.16
N GLU A 58 -1.99 -10.90 -3.41
CA GLU A 58 -1.44 -12.14 -3.94
C GLU A 58 -0.25 -12.67 -3.11
N LYS A 59 0.67 -11.78 -2.73
CA LYS A 59 1.87 -12.12 -1.96
C LYS A 59 1.58 -12.52 -0.52
N ASP A 60 0.60 -11.86 0.11
CA ASP A 60 0.20 -12.14 1.48
C ASP A 60 -0.84 -13.28 1.54
N LYS A 61 -1.25 -13.83 0.37
CA LYS A 61 -2.33 -14.82 0.20
C LYS A 61 -3.59 -14.47 1.01
N MET A 62 -3.95 -13.19 0.98
CA MET A 62 -4.98 -12.62 1.83
C MET A 62 -5.97 -11.80 1.01
N THR A 63 -7.25 -11.89 1.34
CA THR A 63 -8.31 -11.06 0.76
C THR A 63 -8.95 -10.19 1.83
N LEU A 64 -8.95 -8.87 1.64
CA LEU A 64 -9.59 -7.92 2.55
C LEU A 64 -10.89 -7.38 1.95
N ARG A 65 -11.87 -7.14 2.83
CA ARG A 65 -13.13 -6.49 2.49
C ARG A 65 -13.17 -5.12 3.15
N VAL A 66 -13.18 -4.07 2.34
CA VAL A 66 -13.14 -2.68 2.82
C VAL A 66 -14.44 -1.96 2.43
N PRO A 67 -15.24 -1.46 3.38
CA PRO A 67 -16.45 -0.71 3.05
C PRO A 67 -16.16 0.47 2.12
N THR A 68 -16.90 0.60 1.02
CA THR A 68 -16.64 1.61 -0.01
C THR A 68 -16.63 3.02 0.57
N ALA A 69 -17.55 3.29 1.51
CA ALA A 69 -17.65 4.57 2.23
C ALA A 69 -16.45 4.92 3.13
N LYS A 70 -15.65 3.93 3.56
CA LYS A 70 -14.51 4.12 4.47
C LYS A 70 -13.16 3.97 3.78
N ALA A 71 -13.11 3.56 2.52
CA ALA A 71 -11.89 3.22 1.81
C ALA A 71 -10.79 4.30 1.92
N LYS A 72 -11.09 5.56 1.59
CA LYS A 72 -10.11 6.67 1.74
C LYS A 72 -9.75 6.96 3.19
N LYS A 73 -10.70 6.82 4.11
CA LYS A 73 -10.50 7.10 5.55
C LYS A 73 -9.55 6.10 6.21
N VAL A 74 -9.57 4.85 5.76
CA VAL A 74 -8.62 3.81 6.22
C VAL A 74 -7.28 3.88 5.52
N GLY A 75 -7.05 4.89 4.67
CA GLY A 75 -5.80 5.13 3.96
C GLY A 75 -5.63 4.33 2.67
N MET A 76 -6.68 3.65 2.19
CA MET A 76 -6.64 2.99 0.88
C MET A 76 -6.47 4.05 -0.21
N ARG A 77 -5.49 3.84 -1.10
CA ARG A 77 -5.15 4.79 -2.16
C ARG A 77 -4.91 4.09 -3.49
N ALA A 78 -4.90 4.88 -4.56
CA ALA A 78 -4.45 4.40 -5.86
C ALA A 78 -2.94 4.13 -5.82
N LEU A 79 -2.49 3.27 -6.73
CA LEU A 79 -1.09 3.04 -6.98
C LEU A 79 -0.35 4.36 -7.29
N SER A 80 0.91 4.46 -6.90
CA SER A 80 1.74 5.63 -7.21
C SER A 80 1.87 5.87 -8.71
N THR A 81 2.08 7.12 -9.09
CA THR A 81 2.43 7.46 -10.47
C THR A 81 3.90 7.11 -10.75
N PRO A 82 4.29 6.91 -12.02
CA PRO A 82 5.71 6.74 -12.37
C PRO A 82 6.60 7.89 -11.88
N ASP A 83 6.10 9.12 -11.84
CA ASP A 83 6.86 10.26 -11.31
C ASP A 83 7.09 10.18 -9.79
N ALA A 84 6.11 9.66 -9.05
CA ALA A 84 6.26 9.40 -7.62
C ALA A 84 7.29 8.28 -7.36
N VAL A 85 7.30 7.24 -8.20
CA VAL A 85 8.33 6.18 -8.15
C VAL A 85 9.72 6.74 -8.42
N LYS A 86 9.89 7.56 -9.47
CA LYS A 86 11.16 8.25 -9.74
C LYS A 86 11.61 9.10 -8.56
N SER A 87 10.70 9.84 -7.93
CA SER A 87 10.99 10.66 -6.76
C SER A 87 11.40 9.82 -5.55
N ALA A 88 10.77 8.65 -5.35
CA ALA A 88 11.13 7.71 -4.30
C ALA A 88 12.53 7.10 -4.54
N LEU A 89 12.83 6.69 -5.77
CA LEU A 89 14.17 6.21 -6.16
C LEU A 89 15.24 7.31 -6.01
N GLN A 90 14.91 8.58 -6.29
CA GLN A 90 15.79 9.71 -5.98
C GLN A 90 16.00 9.90 -4.48
N THR A 91 14.97 9.65 -3.66
CA THR A 91 15.07 9.73 -2.19
C THR A 91 16.07 8.72 -1.64
N LEU A 92 16.13 7.51 -2.22
CA LEU A 92 17.13 6.48 -1.89
C LEU A 92 18.55 6.94 -2.17
N LYS A 93 18.75 7.75 -3.22
CA LYS A 93 20.06 8.28 -3.60
C LYS A 93 20.61 9.34 -2.64
N GLY A 94 19.77 9.84 -1.74
CA GLY A 94 20.16 10.86 -0.76
C GLY A 94 21.01 10.29 0.38
N ARG A 95 21.61 11.19 1.18
CA ARG A 95 22.25 10.79 2.44
C ARG A 95 21.21 10.35 3.47
N ALA A 96 21.48 9.24 4.14
CA ALA A 96 20.69 8.77 5.28
C ALA A 96 20.61 9.83 6.39
N ARG A 97 19.40 10.09 6.90
CA ARG A 97 19.16 11.10 7.94
C ARG A 97 18.78 10.42 9.26
N ILE A 98 19.76 9.74 9.85
CA ILE A 98 19.55 8.97 11.08
C ILE A 98 19.56 9.91 12.30
N LYS A 99 18.45 9.93 13.06
CA LYS A 99 18.35 10.67 14.32
C LYS A 99 19.17 10.00 15.43
N ARG A 100 19.76 10.80 16.32
CA ARG A 100 20.50 10.33 17.52
C ARG A 100 19.58 9.98 18.69
N THR A 101 18.48 9.27 18.44
CA THR A 101 17.53 8.81 19.46
C THR A 101 17.67 7.31 19.70
N MET A 102 17.22 6.85 20.88
CA MET A 102 17.14 5.43 21.22
C MET A 102 16.43 4.65 20.11
N TRP A 103 16.98 3.48 19.77
CA TRP A 103 16.48 2.62 18.69
C TRP A 103 14.98 2.35 18.78
N SER A 104 14.46 2.03 19.97
CA SER A 104 13.03 1.78 20.18
C SER A 104 12.13 2.91 19.63
N ARG A 105 12.50 4.17 19.86
CA ARG A 105 11.75 5.32 19.34
C ARG A 105 11.89 5.45 17.82
N ARG A 106 13.06 5.14 17.26
CA ARG A 106 13.29 5.13 15.80
C ARG A 106 12.51 4.01 15.12
N ALA A 107 12.52 2.81 15.68
CA ALA A 107 11.78 1.66 15.18
C ALA A 107 10.28 1.97 15.09
N GLN A 108 9.70 2.58 16.13
CA GLN A 108 8.29 3.03 16.11
C GLN A 108 8.02 4.07 15.01
N GLU A 109 8.93 5.05 14.82
CA GLU A 109 8.79 6.05 13.75
C GLU A 109 8.88 5.39 12.35
N TYR A 110 9.77 4.44 12.16
CA TYR A 110 9.94 3.71 10.91
C TYR A 110 8.78 2.77 10.62
N GLU A 111 8.31 2.04 11.62
CA GLU A 111 7.11 1.22 11.52
C GLU A 111 5.88 2.08 11.17
N ALA A 112 5.72 3.24 11.79
CA ALA A 112 4.67 4.19 11.43
C ALA A 112 4.81 4.70 9.99
N LYS A 113 6.04 4.94 9.50
CA LYS A 113 6.29 5.30 8.09
C LYS A 113 5.93 4.17 7.14
N ILE A 114 6.29 2.93 7.44
CA ILE A 114 5.93 1.76 6.63
C ILE A 114 4.41 1.58 6.60
N ASN A 115 3.78 1.66 7.77
CA ASN A 115 2.33 1.52 7.92
C ASN A 115 1.54 2.72 7.41
N SER A 116 2.18 3.86 7.13
CA SER A 116 1.51 5.01 6.50
C SER A 116 1.08 4.72 5.06
N GLY A 117 1.71 3.74 4.40
CA GLY A 117 1.47 3.42 3.00
C GLY A 117 1.97 4.49 2.03
N SER A 118 2.80 5.45 2.45
CA SER A 118 3.43 6.44 1.56
C SER A 118 4.74 5.91 0.99
N LEU A 119 4.85 5.87 -0.34
CA LEU A 119 6.05 5.35 -1.03
C LEU A 119 7.32 6.11 -0.64
N ILE A 120 7.24 7.44 -0.51
CA ILE A 120 8.38 8.28 -0.12
C ILE A 120 8.79 7.97 1.32
N SER A 121 7.82 7.82 2.23
CA SER A 121 8.10 7.51 3.64
C SER A 121 8.77 6.15 3.78
N ILE A 122 8.36 5.15 3.00
CA ILE A 122 8.97 3.83 2.95
C ILE A 122 10.40 3.95 2.40
N ALA A 123 10.61 4.69 1.31
CA ALA A 123 11.94 4.92 0.74
C ALA A 123 12.92 5.55 1.73
N GLU A 124 12.46 6.48 2.58
CA GLU A 124 13.30 7.02 3.65
C GLU A 124 13.76 5.95 4.64
N VAL A 125 12.87 5.01 5.02
CA VAL A 125 13.21 3.92 5.93
C VAL A 125 14.22 2.96 5.29
N VAL A 126 14.00 2.58 4.02
CA VAL A 126 14.93 1.75 3.26
C VAL A 126 16.31 2.38 3.21
N ARG A 127 16.40 3.67 2.84
CA ARG A 127 17.66 4.43 2.82
C ARG A 127 18.34 4.50 4.19
N ASP A 128 17.58 4.80 5.25
CA ASP A 128 18.15 5.05 6.57
C ASP A 128 18.60 3.75 7.29
N LEU A 129 17.97 2.62 6.96
CA LEU A 129 18.35 1.31 7.46
C LEU A 129 19.40 0.61 6.59
N HIS A 130 19.49 0.92 5.30
CA HIS A 130 20.53 0.38 4.41
C HIS A 130 21.93 0.59 5.03
N ARG A 131 22.77 -0.44 4.95
CA ARG A 131 24.14 -0.41 5.43
C ARG A 131 25.09 -0.73 4.29
N ALA A 132 26.06 0.16 4.11
CA ALA A 132 27.11 -0.01 3.12
C ALA A 132 28.18 -1.00 3.59
N GLY A 133 28.91 -1.59 2.64
CA GLY A 133 30.06 -2.43 2.94
C GLY A 133 31.08 -1.70 3.85
N GLY A 134 31.35 -2.27 5.03
CA GLY A 134 32.25 -1.68 6.04
C GLY A 134 31.56 -0.99 7.22
N GLN A 135 30.23 -0.88 7.23
CA GLN A 135 29.47 -0.48 8.42
C GLN A 135 29.21 -1.68 9.34
N GLN A 136 28.97 -1.40 10.62
CA GLN A 136 28.61 -2.43 11.59
C GLN A 136 27.34 -3.17 11.15
N GLU A 137 27.34 -4.50 11.30
CA GLU A 137 26.22 -5.36 10.92
C GLU A 137 24.92 -4.90 11.59
N GLN A 138 23.82 -4.93 10.83
CA GLN A 138 22.50 -4.57 11.34
C GLN A 138 22.10 -5.54 12.45
N SER A 139 21.48 -5.02 13.51
CA SER A 139 20.79 -5.89 14.46
C SER A 139 19.67 -6.65 13.75
N TYR A 140 19.29 -7.82 14.28
CA TYR A 140 18.18 -8.61 13.75
C TYR A 140 16.89 -7.78 13.62
N SER A 141 16.59 -6.92 14.60
CA SER A 141 15.42 -6.04 14.55
C SER A 141 15.51 -4.95 13.48
N GLU A 142 16.70 -4.42 13.20
CA GLU A 142 16.89 -3.46 12.11
C GLU A 142 16.71 -4.13 10.75
N ARG A 143 17.27 -5.35 10.61
CA ARG A 143 17.16 -6.14 9.39
C ARG A 143 15.71 -6.50 9.05
N GLN A 144 14.93 -6.94 10.03
CA GLN A 144 13.51 -7.24 9.83
C GLN A 144 12.72 -6.02 9.34
N LEU A 145 13.01 -4.84 9.90
CA LEU A 145 12.32 -3.61 9.50
C LEU A 145 12.77 -3.13 8.12
N TYR A 146 14.06 -3.33 7.77
CA TYR A 146 14.59 -3.06 6.44
C TYR A 146 13.95 -3.98 5.39
N GLU A 147 13.92 -5.29 5.63
CA GLU A 147 13.31 -6.28 4.74
C GLU A 147 11.82 -5.96 4.51
N ALA A 148 11.08 -5.61 5.57
CA ALA A 148 9.68 -5.20 5.45
C ALA A 148 9.53 -3.91 4.62
N ALA A 149 10.38 -2.91 4.81
CA ALA A 149 10.33 -1.68 4.02
C ALA A 149 10.70 -1.92 2.54
N LEU A 150 11.74 -2.72 2.30
CA LEU A 150 12.21 -3.07 0.96
C LEU A 150 11.15 -3.83 0.17
N ASP A 151 10.55 -4.86 0.77
CA ASP A 151 9.46 -5.63 0.18
C ASP A 151 8.26 -4.73 -0.17
N ARG A 152 7.83 -3.86 0.76
CA ARG A 152 6.72 -2.93 0.51
C ARG A 152 7.01 -1.96 -0.63
N MET A 153 8.23 -1.42 -0.70
CA MET A 153 8.65 -0.51 -1.76
C MET A 153 8.75 -1.24 -3.11
N ALA A 154 9.43 -2.39 -3.15
CA ALA A 154 9.63 -3.18 -4.37
C ALA A 154 8.30 -3.62 -4.99
N ARG A 155 7.32 -4.04 -4.18
CA ARG A 155 5.97 -4.37 -4.67
C ARG A 155 5.29 -3.20 -5.36
N GLU A 156 5.42 -1.99 -4.82
CA GLU A 156 4.83 -0.80 -5.43
C GLU A 156 5.56 -0.37 -6.69
N VAL A 157 6.89 -0.43 -6.69
CA VAL A 157 7.71 -0.17 -7.88
C VAL A 157 7.39 -1.17 -8.99
N GLY A 158 7.38 -2.47 -8.68
CA GLY A 158 7.06 -3.54 -9.64
C GLY A 158 5.66 -3.42 -10.22
N ALA A 159 4.67 -3.06 -9.40
CA ALA A 159 3.31 -2.83 -9.89
C ALA A 159 3.18 -1.61 -10.84
N VAL A 160 4.00 -0.57 -10.64
CA VAL A 160 3.99 0.64 -11.48
C VAL A 160 4.77 0.43 -12.77
N GLU A 161 5.99 -0.10 -12.67
CA GLU A 161 6.92 -0.32 -13.79
C GLU A 161 6.63 -1.64 -14.54
N LYS A 162 5.71 -2.47 -14.04
CA LYS A 162 5.35 -3.80 -14.57
C LYS A 162 6.55 -4.76 -14.61
N LEU A 163 7.30 -4.77 -13.51
CA LEU A 163 8.45 -5.65 -13.31
C LEU A 163 8.06 -6.81 -12.42
N GLU A 164 8.78 -7.93 -12.53
CA GLU A 164 8.67 -9.00 -11.54
C GLU A 164 9.31 -8.58 -10.21
N ASP A 165 8.96 -9.27 -9.13
CA ASP A 165 9.43 -8.95 -7.77
C ASP A 165 10.96 -8.86 -7.68
N GLU A 166 11.66 -9.82 -8.27
CA GLU A 166 13.13 -9.89 -8.24
C GLU A 166 13.76 -8.72 -8.98
N GLU A 167 13.21 -8.34 -10.14
CA GLU A 167 13.65 -7.18 -10.91
C GLU A 167 13.36 -5.87 -10.19
N ALA A 168 12.22 -5.78 -9.51
CA ALA A 168 11.84 -4.60 -8.74
C ALA A 168 12.74 -4.42 -7.50
N VAL A 169 13.10 -5.51 -6.82
CA VAL A 169 14.09 -5.49 -5.71
C VAL A 169 15.45 -5.06 -6.24
N ALA A 170 15.93 -5.66 -7.34
CA ALA A 170 17.21 -5.32 -7.94
C ALA A 170 17.28 -3.83 -8.34
N LEU A 171 16.20 -3.27 -8.88
CA LEU A 171 16.13 -1.85 -9.23
C LEU A 171 16.24 -0.94 -7.99
N VAL A 172 15.60 -1.32 -6.88
CA VAL A 172 15.67 -0.58 -5.61
C VAL A 172 17.08 -0.67 -5.01
N GLU A 173 17.70 -1.85 -5.05
CA GLU A 173 19.07 -2.07 -4.56
C GLU A 173 20.12 -1.34 -5.42
N GLU A 174 19.97 -1.32 -6.75
CA GLU A 174 20.85 -0.56 -7.65
C GLU A 174 20.79 0.94 -7.34
N ALA A 175 19.60 1.45 -7.00
CA ALA A 175 19.43 2.85 -6.60
C ALA A 175 20.14 3.18 -5.28
N LEU A 176 20.34 2.20 -4.39
CA LEU A 176 21.08 2.34 -3.13
C LEU A 176 22.60 2.26 -3.36
N GLN A 177 23.09 1.35 -4.21
CA GLN A 177 24.52 1.17 -4.51
C GLN A 177 25.15 2.38 -5.23
N LYS A 178 24.39 3.07 -6.10
CA LYS A 178 24.88 4.28 -6.80
C LYS A 178 25.26 5.44 -5.86
N VAL A 179 24.88 5.38 -4.58
CA VAL A 179 25.30 6.34 -3.56
C VAL A 179 26.68 6.00 -2.98
N GLU A 180 27.08 4.72 -2.98
CA GLU A 180 28.37 4.29 -2.44
C GLU A 180 29.55 4.71 -3.32
N ALA A 181 29.31 4.87 -4.63
CA ALA A 181 30.34 5.18 -5.62
C ALA A 181 30.58 6.68 -5.86
N ALA A 182 29.85 7.57 -5.16
CA ALA A 182 29.87 9.03 -5.35
C ALA A 182 30.24 9.77 -4.05
#